data_AF-A0A2N2H7J8-F1
#
_entry.id   AF-A0A2N2H7J8-F1
#
_cell.length_a   1.000
_cell.length_b   1.000
_cell.length_c   1.000
_cell.angle_alpha   90.00
_cell.angle_beta   90.00
_cell.angle_gamma   90.00
#
_symmetry.space_group_name_H-M   'P 1'
#
loop_
_entity.id
_entity.type
_entity.pdbx_description
1 polymer ?
#
loop_
_entity_poly.entity_id
_entity_poly.type
_entity_poly.pdbx_seq_one_letter_code
_entity_poly.pdbx_strand_id
1 'polypeptide(L)' 'MTKQCTHIQEILDAQKDIIERHIDQHKWFNQIDNREQAACDFIEKYGFIMREFYCSRICRERFDCELAQKFEPK' A
#
# COMPACT_ATOMS: atom_id res chain seq x y z
N MET A 1 -30.27 1.10 -14.60
CA MET A 1 -29.14 1.77 -13.91
C MET A 1 -28.46 0.74 -13.03
N THR A 2 -27.23 0.34 -13.36
CA THR A 2 -26.41 -0.50 -12.50
C THR A 2 -26.02 0.31 -11.26
N LYS A 3 -26.40 -0.16 -10.07
CA LYS A 3 -25.95 0.44 -8.80
C LYS A 3 -24.43 0.28 -8.74
N GLN A 4 -23.68 1.37 -8.93
CA GLN A 4 -22.24 1.34 -8.70
C GLN A 4 -22.00 1.19 -7.20
N CYS A 5 -21.22 0.18 -6.84
CA CYS A 5 -20.79 -0.08 -5.48
C CYS A 5 -19.84 1.03 -5.01
N THR A 6 -20.17 1.72 -3.90
CA THR A 6 -19.33 2.78 -3.30
C THR A 6 -18.42 2.26 -2.18
N HIS A 7 -18.52 0.97 -1.82
CA HIS A 7 -17.72 0.35 -0.75
C HIS A 7 -16.20 0.41 -1.01
N ILE A 8 -15.79 0.67 -2.26
CA ILE A 8 -14.37 0.88 -2.56
C ILE A 8 -13.80 2.07 -1.79
N GLN A 9 -14.56 3.17 -1.64
CA GLN A 9 -14.07 4.33 -0.90
C GLN A 9 -13.92 4.01 0.58
N GLU A 10 -14.89 3.31 1.16
CA GLU A 10 -14.85 2.85 2.55
C GLU A 10 -13.62 1.96 2.83
N ILE A 11 -13.28 1.08 1.88
CA ILE A 11 -12.09 0.24 1.96
C ILE A 11 -10.81 1.07 1.89
N LEU A 12 -10.74 2.03 0.96
CA LEU A 12 -9.56 2.89 0.80
C LEU A 12 -9.33 3.77 2.03
N ASP A 13 -10.39 4.32 2.60
CA ASP A 13 -10.33 5.14 3.82
C ASP A 13 -9.86 4.28 5.01
N ALA A 14 -10.44 3.09 5.19
CA ALA A 14 -10.00 2.16 6.24
C ALA A 14 -8.54 1.73 6.07
N GLN A 15 -8.09 1.48 4.84
CA GLN A 15 -6.70 1.13 4.55
C GLN A 15 -5.75 2.28 4.90
N LYS A 16 -6.10 3.52 4.54
CA LYS A 16 -5.32 4.70 4.88
C LYS A 16 -5.17 4.85 6.39
N ASP A 17 -6.26 4.78 7.14
CA ASP A 17 -6.25 4.90 8.60
C ASP A 17 -5.38 3.81 9.25
N ILE A 18 -5.44 2.58 8.74
CA ILE A 18 -4.59 1.48 9.22
C ILE A 18 -3.12 1.78 8.96
N ILE A 19 -2.76 2.21 7.74
CA ILE A 19 -1.37 2.51 7.37
C ILE A 19 -0.82 3.65 8.23
N GLU A 20 -1.59 4.72 8.43
CA GLU A 20 -1.16 5.85 9.27
C GLU A 20 -0.83 5.41 10.71
N ARG A 21 -1.69 4.59 11.33
CA ARG A 21 -1.41 4.03 12.66
C ARG A 21 -0.17 3.16 12.69
N HIS A 22 0.06 2.36 11.64
CA HIS A 22 1.25 1.51 11.57
C HIS A 22 2.53 2.32 11.33
N ILE A 23 2.47 3.43 10.59
CA ILE A 23 3.60 4.36 10.46
C ILE A 23 3.95 4.97 11.82
N ASP A 24 2.96 5.40 12.60
CA ASP A 24 3.20 5.98 13.93
C ASP A 24 3.76 4.94 14.92
N GLN A 25 3.26 3.71 14.87
CA GLN A 25 3.82 2.59 15.64
C GLN A 25 5.26 2.30 15.20
N HIS A 26 5.50 2.19 13.90
CA HIS A 26 6.81 1.94 13.31
C HIS A 26 7.83 3.01 13.71
N LYS A 27 7.42 4.28 13.67
CA LYS A 27 8.19 5.42 14.17
C LYS A 27 8.59 5.22 15.64
N TRP A 28 7.63 4.86 16.49
CA TRP A 28 7.86 4.64 17.92
C TRP A 28 8.78 3.45 18.19
N PHE A 29 8.50 2.29 17.59
CA PHE A 29 9.29 1.07 17.78
C PHE A 29 10.74 1.23 17.32
N ASN A 30 10.96 1.94 16.20
CA ASN A 30 12.29 2.14 15.61
C ASN A 30 12.98 3.42 16.11
N GLN A 31 12.39 4.16 17.06
CA GLN A 31 12.94 5.40 17.60
C GLN A 31 13.29 6.43 16.50
N ILE A 32 12.43 6.55 15.48
CA ILE A 32 12.58 7.54 14.42
C ILE A 32 11.91 8.84 14.87
N ASP A 33 12.65 9.96 14.88
CA ASP A 33 12.11 11.23 15.38
C ASP A 33 11.14 11.88 14.41
N ASN A 34 11.45 11.85 13.11
CA ASN A 34 10.67 12.48 12.06
C ASN A 34 9.64 11.52 11.45
N ARG A 35 8.38 11.96 11.35
CA ARG A 35 7.29 11.13 10.81
C ARG A 35 7.42 10.85 9.30
N GLU A 36 7.90 11.81 8.51
CA GLU A 36 8.16 11.62 7.08
C GLU A 36 9.25 10.58 6.86
N GLN A 37 10.31 10.63 7.66
CA GLN A 37 11.36 9.61 7.63
C GLN A 37 10.81 8.22 7.98
N ALA A 38 9.96 8.13 9.01
CA ALA A 38 9.31 6.87 9.38
C ALA A 38 8.39 6.35 8.28
N ALA A 39 7.67 7.24 7.58
CA ALA A 39 6.83 6.87 6.45
C ALA A 39 7.68 6.32 5.29
N CYS A 40 8.79 6.98 4.96
CA CYS A 40 9.72 6.49 3.93
C CYS A 40 10.29 5.11 4.29
N ASP A 41 10.79 4.93 5.52
CA ASP A 41 11.35 3.65 5.98
C ASP A 41 10.27 2.55 6.03
N PHE A 42 9.04 2.88 6.42
CA PHE A 42 7.90 1.96 6.39
C PHE A 42 7.56 1.53 4.95
N ILE A 43 7.48 2.48 4.01
CA ILE A 43 7.20 2.19 2.60
C ILE A 43 8.32 1.36 1.96
N GLU A 44 9.58 1.65 2.29
CA GLU A 44 10.72 0.88 1.80
C GLU A 44 10.66 -0.58 2.27
N LYS A 45 10.29 -0.81 3.53
CA LYS A 45 10.22 -2.15 4.13
C LYS A 45 8.96 -2.92 3.74
N TYR A 46 7.80 -2.27 3.64
CA TYR A 46 6.50 -2.93 3.53
C TYR A 46 5.72 -2.58 2.26
N GLY A 47 6.15 -1.56 1.51
CA GLY A 47 5.45 -1.10 0.29
C GLY A 47 5.36 -2.16 -0.81
N PHE A 48 6.24 -3.16 -0.79
CA PHE A 48 6.17 -4.30 -1.70
C PHE A 48 4.85 -5.07 -1.58
N ILE A 49 4.23 -5.13 -0.39
CA ILE A 49 2.96 -5.82 -0.16
C ILE A 49 1.84 -5.14 -0.95
N MET A 50 1.80 -3.81 -0.92
CA MET A 50 0.82 -3.03 -1.68
C MET A 50 1.04 -3.15 -3.18
N ARG A 51 2.31 -3.13 -3.61
CA ARG A 51 2.68 -3.36 -5.00
C ARG A 51 2.25 -4.75 -5.45
N GLU A 52 2.52 -5.79 -4.66
CA GLU A 52 2.13 -7.16 -4.97
C GLU A 52 0.62 -7.29 -5.11
N PHE A 53 -0.14 -6.79 -4.14
CA PHE A 53 -1.59 -6.82 -4.17
C PHE A 53 -2.13 -6.16 -5.45
N TYR A 54 -1.64 -4.96 -5.77
CA TYR A 54 -2.10 -4.22 -6.93
C TYR A 54 -1.66 -4.88 -8.24
N CYS A 55 -0.36 -5.09 -8.43
CA CYS A 55 0.21 -5.60 -9.68
C CYS A 55 -0.20 -7.04 -9.97
N SER A 56 -0.38 -7.91 -8.96
CA SER A 56 -0.76 -9.30 -9.19
C SER A 56 -2.27 -9.52 -9.31
N ARG A 57 -3.11 -8.69 -8.65
CA ARG A 57 -4.57 -8.94 -8.56
C ARG A 57 -5.45 -7.87 -9.18
N ILE A 58 -5.14 -6.60 -9.00
CA ILE A 58 -6.07 -5.49 -9.32
C ILE A 58 -5.78 -4.83 -10.66
N CYS A 59 -4.51 -4.54 -10.95
CA CYS A 59 -4.12 -3.80 -12.14
C CYS A 59 -4.62 -4.51 -13.40
N ARG A 60 -5.42 -3.78 -14.21
CA ARG A 60 -6.02 -4.32 -15.44
C ARG A 60 -4.97 -4.57 -16.52
N GLU A 61 -3.93 -3.74 -16.54
CA GLU A 61 -2.83 -3.78 -17.50
C GLU A 61 -1.67 -4.65 -16.99
N ARG A 62 -1.84 -5.42 -15.91
CA ARG A 62 -0.73 -6.18 -15.29
C ARG A 62 0.02 -7.12 -16.25
N PHE A 63 -0.66 -7.59 -17.30
CA PHE A 63 -0.08 -8.48 -18.29
C PHE A 63 0.78 -7.75 -19.32
N ASP A 64 0.63 -6.43 -19.46
CA ASP A 64 1.38 -5.58 -20.39
C ASP A 64 2.24 -4.52 -19.68
N CYS A 65 2.09 -4.38 -18.35
CA CYS A 65 2.84 -3.44 -17.54
C CYS A 65 4.21 -4.01 -17.15
N GLU A 66 5.29 -3.39 -17.64
CA GLU A 66 6.66 -3.82 -17.32
C GLU A 66 6.95 -3.89 -15.82
N LEU A 67 6.41 -2.96 -15.02
CA LEU A 67 6.60 -2.94 -13.57
C LEU A 67 5.90 -4.11 -12.88
N ALA A 68 4.76 -4.57 -13.41
CA ALA A 68 4.05 -5.74 -12.90
C ALA A 68 4.76 -7.03 -13.31
N GLN A 69 5.23 -7.11 -14.56
CA GLN A 69 5.94 -8.29 -15.06
C GLN A 69 7.32 -8.51 -14.39
N LYS A 70 8.03 -7.42 -14.08
CA LYS A 70 9.34 -7.47 -13.39
C LYS A 70 9.22 -7.66 -11.87
N PHE A 71 8.00 -7.75 -11.33
CA PHE A 71 7.82 -7.93 -9.89
C PHE A 71 7.96 -9.41 -9.53
N GLU A 72 9.02 -9.72 -8.78
CA GLU A 72 9.21 -11.02 -8.13
C GLU A 72 8.75 -10.91 -6.66
N PRO A 73 7.72 -11.67 -6.23
CA PRO A 73 7.31 -11.71 -4.83
C PRO A 73 8.46 -12.25 -3.97
N LYS A 74 8.72 -11.60 -2.84
CA LYS A 74 9.77 -11.99 -1.87
C LYS A 74 9.28 -13.08 -0.92
#